data_AF-A0A673SWA1-F1
#
_entry.id   AF-A0A673SWA1-F1
#
_cell.length_a   1.000
_cell.length_b   1.000
_cell.length_c   1.000
_cell.angle_alpha   90.00
_cell.angle_beta   90.00
_cell.angle_gamma   90.00
#
_symmetry.space_group_name_H-M   'P 1'
#
loop_
_entity.id
_entity.type
_entity.pdbx_description
1 polymer ?
#
loop_
_entity_poly.entity_id
_entity_poly.type
_entity_poly.pdbx_seq_one_letter_code
_entity_poly.pdbx_strand_id
1 'polypeptide(L)'
;MEEDWGSEKRSPTFQLGDIAHLQAEVHTGSHLPLRLFVDHCVATLTPDRNASPHHTIVDFHGCLVDGLSDASSAFRAPRPRPETLQFTVDMFHFANDPRNTTYITCHLKVTPADRVPDQLNKACSFVKSSNRLFLVEGPAEICNCCNKGSCGLPGHSRRLSHPESLRSKLAPQSRNHRHVAKEVDITVGPLIFLGKAANRGAEGSTSPHTFVMVRIGLATVLSLTLATIVLGLARRHHTASNPMIYPVPASQ
;
A
#
# COMPACT_ATOMS: atom_id res chain seq x y z
N MET A 1 13.12 9.82 9.02
CA MET A 1 13.28 10.08 10.46
C MET A 1 13.26 8.75 11.20
N GLU A 2 13.85 8.68 12.39
CA GLU A 2 13.53 7.62 13.35
C GLU A 2 12.09 7.77 13.87
N GLU A 3 11.56 6.74 14.54
CA GLU A 3 10.17 6.68 15.02
C GLU A 3 9.82 7.82 15.99
N ASP A 4 10.79 8.27 16.77
CA ASP A 4 10.65 9.37 17.73
C ASP A 4 10.68 10.76 17.08
N TRP A 5 10.92 10.86 15.77
CA TRP A 5 11.12 12.12 15.02
C TRP A 5 12.32 12.96 15.49
N GLY A 6 13.20 12.41 16.32
CA GLY A 6 14.32 13.16 16.92
C GLY A 6 15.50 13.34 15.98
N SER A 7 15.69 12.42 15.04
CA SER A 7 16.81 12.47 14.10
C SER A 7 16.50 11.81 12.76
N GLU A 8 17.32 12.16 11.77
CA GLU A 8 17.29 11.48 10.48
C GLU A 8 17.69 10.01 10.65
N LYS A 9 16.97 9.13 9.95
CA LYS A 9 17.25 7.70 9.99
C LYS A 9 18.57 7.44 9.26
N ARG A 10 19.55 6.86 9.96
CA ARG A 10 20.91 6.65 9.40
C ARG A 10 20.93 5.68 8.23
N SER A 11 20.09 4.64 8.29
CA SER A 11 19.95 3.62 7.25
C SER A 11 18.47 3.52 6.86
N PRO A 12 18.06 3.93 5.65
CA PRO A 12 16.67 3.88 5.20
C PRO A 12 16.28 2.46 4.76
N THR A 13 16.52 1.48 5.63
CA THR A 13 16.19 0.07 5.43
C THR A 13 14.90 -0.29 6.14
N PHE A 14 14.03 -1.05 5.47
CA PHE A 14 12.68 -1.38 5.92
C PHE A 14 12.35 -2.85 5.65
N GLN A 15 11.47 -3.43 6.45
CA GLN A 15 10.85 -4.75 6.27
C GLN A 15 9.35 -4.61 6.01
N LEU A 16 8.70 -5.74 5.71
CA LEU A 16 7.24 -5.77 5.53
C LEU A 16 6.55 -5.41 6.84
N GLY A 17 5.67 -4.41 6.79
CA GLY A 17 4.97 -3.89 7.98
C GLY A 17 5.70 -2.75 8.70
N ASP A 18 6.91 -2.39 8.26
CA ASP A 18 7.57 -1.19 8.76
C ASP A 18 6.87 0.08 8.28
N ILE A 19 7.02 1.15 9.07
CA ILE A 19 6.46 2.47 8.77
C ILE A 19 7.61 3.46 8.55
N ALA A 20 7.64 4.09 7.38
CA ALA A 20 8.56 5.19 7.11
C ALA A 20 8.04 6.49 7.70
N HIS A 21 8.90 7.15 8.48
CA HIS A 21 8.63 8.45 9.10
C HIS A 21 9.27 9.53 8.23
N LEU A 22 8.46 10.27 7.47
CA LEU A 22 8.90 11.29 6.52
C LEU A 22 8.66 12.68 7.08
N GLN A 23 9.70 13.52 7.06
CA GLN A 23 9.64 14.92 7.44
C GLN A 23 10.03 15.78 6.25
N ALA A 24 9.16 16.73 5.91
CA ALA A 24 9.48 17.83 5.03
C ALA A 24 9.63 19.10 5.87
N GLU A 25 10.63 19.92 5.55
CA GLU A 25 10.95 21.15 6.28
C GLU A 25 11.49 22.20 5.32
N VAL A 26 11.09 23.46 5.51
CA VAL A 26 11.64 24.60 4.77
C VAL A 26 12.42 25.52 5.70
N HIS A 27 13.66 25.82 5.32
CA HIS A 27 14.48 26.78 6.04
C HIS A 27 14.07 28.19 5.62
N THR A 28 13.34 28.88 6.49
CA THR A 28 12.71 30.17 6.18
C THR A 28 13.66 31.37 6.26
N GLY A 29 14.90 31.21 6.75
CA GLY A 29 15.90 32.28 6.78
C GLY A 29 15.34 33.59 7.34
N SER A 30 15.46 34.68 6.58
CA SER A 30 14.89 36.00 6.92
C SER A 30 13.56 36.30 6.21
N HIS A 31 12.86 35.27 5.72
CA HIS A 31 11.56 35.44 5.07
C HIS A 31 10.44 35.55 6.11
N LEU A 32 9.27 36.03 5.67
CA LEU A 32 8.05 35.96 6.46
C LEU A 32 7.77 34.50 6.86
N PRO A 33 7.17 34.22 8.03
CA PRO A 33 6.83 32.86 8.44
C PRO A 33 6.05 32.12 7.36
N LEU A 34 6.53 30.94 6.97
CA LEU A 34 5.93 30.11 5.93
C LEU A 34 5.31 28.86 6.55
N ARG A 35 4.17 28.44 5.98
CA ARG A 35 3.55 27.14 6.25
C ARG A 35 3.80 26.19 5.09
N LEU A 36 4.32 25.00 5.40
CA LEU A 36 4.65 23.96 4.44
C LEU A 36 3.47 23.02 4.18
N PHE A 37 3.26 22.66 2.92
CA PHE A 37 2.32 21.63 2.50
C PHE A 37 2.98 20.64 1.54
N VAL A 38 2.51 19.40 1.60
CA VAL A 38 2.81 18.37 0.61
C VAL A 38 1.61 18.31 -0.33
N ASP A 39 1.81 18.71 -1.58
CA ASP A 39 0.73 18.78 -2.57
C ASP A 39 0.38 17.39 -3.11
N HIS A 40 1.39 16.62 -3.48
CA HIS A 40 1.28 15.23 -3.90
C HIS A 40 2.63 14.51 -3.74
N CYS A 41 2.59 13.19 -3.61
CA CYS A 41 3.76 12.32 -3.52
C CYS A 41 3.52 11.04 -4.31
N VAL A 42 4.51 10.64 -5.10
CA VAL A 42 4.47 9.42 -5.91
C VAL A 42 5.71 8.61 -5.60
N ALA A 43 5.51 7.32 -5.34
CA ALA A 43 6.58 6.35 -5.22
C ALA A 43 6.85 5.69 -6.57
N THR A 44 8.11 5.51 -6.94
CA THR A 44 8.53 4.80 -8.15
C THR A 44 9.84 4.02 -7.91
N LEU A 45 10.25 3.22 -8.91
CA LEU A 45 11.50 2.44 -8.87
C LEU A 45 12.77 3.26 -9.10
N THR A 46 12.63 4.54 -9.45
CA THR A 46 13.75 5.44 -9.81
C THR A 46 13.47 6.84 -9.28
N PRO A 47 14.44 7.76 -9.24
CA PRO A 47 14.13 9.15 -8.86
C PRO A 47 13.11 9.85 -9.77
N ASP A 48 12.90 9.38 -11.00
CA ASP A 48 11.89 9.91 -11.91
C ASP A 48 10.47 9.61 -11.41
N ARG A 49 9.72 10.67 -11.11
CA ARG A 49 8.33 10.62 -10.65
C ARG A 49 7.37 10.07 -11.71
N ASN A 50 7.71 10.21 -12.99
CA ASN A 50 6.88 9.74 -14.10
C ASN A 50 7.20 8.29 -14.51
N ALA A 51 8.16 7.65 -13.83
CA ALA A 51 8.51 6.27 -14.11
C ALA A 51 7.35 5.31 -13.80
N SER A 52 7.35 4.16 -14.48
CA SER A 52 6.42 3.06 -14.25
C SER A 52 7.19 1.85 -13.69
N PRO A 53 6.61 1.09 -12.74
CA PRO A 53 5.34 1.35 -12.03
C PRO A 53 5.44 2.54 -11.06
N HIS A 54 4.29 3.11 -10.72
CA HIS A 54 4.17 4.15 -9.71
C HIS A 54 3.02 3.88 -8.74
N HIS A 55 3.16 4.39 -7.51
CA HIS A 55 2.14 4.33 -6.46
C HIS A 55 1.92 5.72 -5.87
N THR A 56 0.67 6.18 -5.84
CA THR A 56 0.34 7.52 -5.35
C THR A 56 0.11 7.48 -3.84
N ILE A 57 0.88 8.27 -3.08
CA ILE A 57 0.81 8.32 -1.62
C ILE A 57 -0.05 9.51 -1.16
N VAL A 58 0.22 10.68 -1.73
CA VAL A 58 -0.51 11.93 -1.49
C VAL A 58 -0.98 12.44 -2.84
N ASP A 59 -2.24 12.86 -2.94
CA ASP A 59 -2.83 13.46 -4.13
C ASP A 59 -3.85 14.54 -3.75
N PHE A 60 -4.50 15.16 -4.74
CA PHE A 60 -5.59 16.11 -4.57
C PHE A 60 -5.24 17.26 -3.63
N HIS A 61 -4.03 17.81 -3.76
CA HIS A 61 -3.51 18.92 -2.97
C HIS A 61 -3.47 18.63 -1.46
N GLY A 62 -2.83 17.53 -1.07
CA GLY A 62 -2.60 17.19 0.33
C GLY A 62 -3.61 16.21 0.95
N CYS A 63 -4.31 15.41 0.16
CA CYS A 63 -5.04 14.24 0.63
C CYS A 63 -4.10 13.03 0.64
N LEU A 64 -3.81 12.46 1.81
CA LEU A 64 -3.01 11.24 1.93
C LEU A 64 -3.89 10.03 1.56
N VAL A 65 -3.89 9.70 0.28
CA VAL A 65 -4.76 8.68 -0.33
C VAL A 65 -4.31 7.25 -0.01
N ASP A 66 -3.05 7.05 0.36
CA ASP A 66 -2.52 5.73 0.75
C ASP A 66 -3.29 5.14 1.95
N GLY A 67 -3.67 5.98 2.92
CA GLY A 67 -4.47 5.58 4.08
C GLY A 67 -5.93 5.17 3.78
N LEU A 68 -6.40 5.33 2.53
CA LEU A 68 -7.69 4.77 2.07
C LEU A 68 -7.61 3.25 1.85
N SER A 69 -6.40 2.70 1.71
CA SER A 69 -6.16 1.27 1.61
C SER A 69 -6.09 0.62 3.00
N ASP A 70 -5.63 -0.63 3.11
CA ASP A 70 -5.36 -1.25 4.42
C ASP A 70 -4.11 -0.68 5.12
N ALA A 71 -3.48 0.35 4.54
CA ALA A 71 -2.34 1.06 5.11
C ALA A 71 -2.73 1.99 6.27
N SER A 72 -1.78 2.21 7.18
CA SER A 72 -1.87 3.12 8.33
C SER A 72 -1.22 4.49 8.11
N SER A 73 -0.86 4.81 6.86
CA SER A 73 -0.23 6.06 6.44
C SER A 73 -1.08 7.29 6.81
N ALA A 74 -0.48 8.24 7.53
CA ALA A 74 -1.18 9.43 8.03
C ALA A 74 -0.22 10.62 8.20
N PHE A 75 -0.71 11.84 7.94
CA PHE A 75 -0.08 13.05 8.48
C PHE A 75 -0.15 13.07 10.01
N ARG A 76 0.95 13.51 10.62
CA ARG A 76 1.03 13.74 12.06
C ARG A 76 0.39 15.08 12.41
N ALA A 77 -0.47 15.07 13.42
CA ALA A 77 -1.07 16.26 14.00
C ALA A 77 -0.83 16.28 15.53
N PRO A 78 -0.59 17.46 16.14
CA PRO A 78 -0.35 18.76 15.49
C PRO A 78 1.04 18.83 14.82
N ARG A 79 1.29 19.89 14.04
CA ARG A 79 2.63 20.15 13.48
C ARG A 79 3.62 20.54 14.58
N PRO A 80 4.91 20.21 14.43
CA PRO A 80 5.96 20.77 15.28
C PRO A 80 6.11 22.29 15.09
N ARG A 81 6.10 22.75 13.83
CA ARG A 81 6.22 24.15 13.41
C ARG A 81 5.48 24.38 12.09
N PRO A 82 5.08 25.62 11.73
CA PRO A 82 4.42 25.90 10.45
C PRO A 82 5.21 25.42 9.23
N GLU A 83 6.52 25.60 9.26
CA GLU A 83 7.47 25.23 8.19
C GLU A 83 7.79 23.73 8.13
N THR A 84 7.23 22.91 9.03
CA THR A 84 7.47 21.47 9.12
C THR A 84 6.18 20.69 8.90
N LEU A 85 6.24 19.64 8.08
CA LEU A 85 5.16 18.67 7.93
C LEU A 85 5.71 17.26 8.04
N GLN A 86 5.10 16.47 8.92
CA GLN A 86 5.49 15.10 9.21
C GLN A 86 4.35 14.15 8.84
N PHE A 87 4.69 13.02 8.23
CA PHE A 87 3.73 11.98 7.87
C PHE A 87 4.38 10.61 7.82
N THR A 88 3.57 9.59 8.04
CA THR A 88 3.96 8.20 7.95
C THR A 88 3.51 7.60 6.63
N VAL A 89 4.31 6.66 6.12
CA VAL A 89 3.97 5.83 4.96
C VAL A 89 4.27 4.38 5.32
N ASP A 90 3.28 3.51 5.22
CA ASP A 90 3.49 2.07 5.34
C ASP A 90 4.40 1.59 4.22
N MET A 91 5.47 0.89 4.57
CA MET A 91 6.48 0.54 3.58
C MET A 91 6.03 -0.63 2.71
N PHE A 92 6.19 -0.42 1.40
CA PHE A 92 5.93 -1.39 0.36
C PHE A 92 7.13 -1.48 -0.59
N HIS A 93 7.14 -2.56 -1.37
CA HIS A 93 8.04 -2.72 -2.50
C HIS A 93 7.21 -3.04 -3.75
N PHE A 94 7.71 -2.64 -4.91
CA PHE A 94 7.08 -3.02 -6.17
C PHE A 94 7.39 -4.49 -6.46
N ALA A 95 6.35 -5.26 -6.81
CA ALA A 95 6.50 -6.64 -7.20
C ALA A 95 7.42 -6.78 -8.43
N ASN A 96 8.16 -7.88 -8.50
CA ASN A 96 9.06 -8.22 -9.62
C ASN A 96 10.24 -7.25 -9.85
N ASP A 97 10.55 -6.37 -8.89
CA ASP A 97 11.77 -5.55 -8.94
C ASP A 97 12.89 -6.16 -8.09
N PRO A 98 14.01 -6.61 -8.68
CA PRO A 98 15.08 -7.26 -7.92
C PRO A 98 15.91 -6.30 -7.07
N ARG A 99 15.76 -4.97 -7.26
CA ARG A 99 16.52 -3.97 -6.51
C ARG A 99 15.96 -3.79 -5.10
N ASN A 100 14.68 -4.11 -4.89
CA ASN A 100 13.98 -3.90 -3.63
C ASN A 100 14.14 -2.45 -3.13
N THR A 101 14.13 -1.49 -4.05
CA THR A 101 14.30 -0.07 -3.73
C THR A 101 13.08 0.73 -4.17
N THR A 102 12.66 1.66 -3.33
CA THR A 102 11.59 2.61 -3.62
C THR A 102 12.13 4.03 -3.48
N TYR A 103 11.79 4.90 -4.42
CA TYR A 103 11.99 6.34 -4.31
C TYR A 103 10.63 7.00 -4.13
N ILE A 104 10.55 8.04 -3.30
CA ILE A 104 9.33 8.82 -3.10
C ILE A 104 9.63 10.25 -3.52
N THR A 105 8.96 10.74 -4.56
CA THR A 105 9.07 12.13 -5.02
C THR A 105 7.81 12.89 -4.63
N CYS A 106 7.99 13.97 -3.86
CA CYS A 106 6.94 14.81 -3.35
C CYS A 106 7.05 16.23 -3.90
N HIS A 107 5.93 16.79 -4.34
CA HIS A 107 5.81 18.19 -4.67
C HIS A 107 5.41 18.97 -3.41
N LEU A 108 6.33 19.80 -2.94
CA LEU A 108 6.15 20.64 -1.77
C LEU A 108 5.69 22.03 -2.20
N LYS A 109 4.95 22.70 -1.34
CA LYS A 109 4.57 24.10 -1.52
C LYS A 109 4.45 24.86 -0.21
N VAL A 110 4.52 26.18 -0.28
CA VAL A 110 4.46 27.06 0.88
C VAL A 110 3.44 28.18 0.74
N THR A 111 2.79 28.54 1.85
CA THR A 111 1.99 29.76 1.98
C THR A 111 2.53 30.62 3.13
N PRO A 112 2.14 31.91 3.24
CA PRO A 112 2.29 32.63 4.51
C PRO A 112 1.64 31.86 5.67
N ALA A 113 2.27 31.85 6.85
CA ALA A 113 1.81 31.07 8.00
C ALA A 113 0.54 31.62 8.67
N ASP A 114 0.20 32.88 8.45
CA ASP A 114 -1.03 33.52 8.90
C ASP A 114 -2.23 33.22 8.00
N ARG A 115 -2.00 32.77 6.76
CA ARG A 115 -3.07 32.38 5.85
C ARG A 115 -3.78 31.12 6.35
N VAL A 116 -5.10 31.21 6.48
CA VAL A 116 -5.95 30.06 6.83
C VAL A 116 -5.84 28.97 5.74
N PRO A 117 -5.62 27.70 6.12
CA PRO A 117 -5.63 26.56 5.19
C PRO A 117 -6.92 26.50 4.36
N ASP A 118 -6.79 26.13 3.09
CA ASP A 118 -7.89 26.07 2.13
C ASP A 118 -7.91 24.73 1.37
N GLN A 119 -8.86 24.53 0.46
CA GLN A 119 -8.99 23.29 -0.30
C GLN A 119 -7.77 22.98 -1.19
N LEU A 120 -6.95 23.96 -1.50
CA LEU A 120 -5.71 23.77 -2.25
C LEU A 120 -4.52 23.65 -1.29
N ASN A 121 -4.56 24.18 -0.07
CA ASN A 121 -3.43 24.19 0.85
C ASN A 121 -3.86 23.54 2.18
N LYS A 122 -3.75 22.21 2.24
CA LYS A 122 -4.22 21.37 3.35
C LYS A 122 -3.35 20.14 3.55
N ALA A 123 -3.55 19.45 4.67
CA ALA A 123 -2.96 18.15 4.95
C ALA A 123 -4.04 17.28 5.63
N CYS A 124 -4.58 16.34 4.87
CA CYS A 124 -5.71 15.50 5.24
C CYS A 124 -5.26 14.03 5.26
N SER A 125 -5.53 13.33 6.36
CA SER A 125 -5.33 11.89 6.49
C SER A 125 -6.68 11.19 6.49
N PHE A 126 -6.74 10.00 5.93
CA PHE A 126 -7.89 9.11 6.09
C PHE A 126 -7.49 7.92 6.95
N VAL A 127 -8.32 7.58 7.94
CA VAL A 127 -8.12 6.40 8.77
C VAL A 127 -9.24 5.42 8.46
N LYS A 128 -8.92 4.39 7.67
CA LYS A 128 -9.89 3.40 7.21
C LYS A 128 -10.60 2.65 8.34
N SER A 129 -9.89 2.29 9.40
CA SER A 129 -10.45 1.53 10.54
C SER A 129 -11.62 2.24 11.25
N SER A 130 -11.65 3.56 11.22
CA SER A 130 -12.73 4.37 11.80
C SER A 130 -13.60 5.06 10.75
N ASN A 131 -13.25 4.97 9.47
CA ASN A 131 -13.84 5.73 8.37
C ASN A 131 -13.88 7.24 8.65
N ARG A 132 -12.79 7.77 9.25
CA ARG A 132 -12.69 9.19 9.64
C ARG A 132 -11.59 9.88 8.86
N LEU A 133 -11.89 11.12 8.46
CA LEU A 133 -10.91 12.08 7.99
C LEU A 133 -10.32 12.83 9.18
N PHE A 134 -9.00 12.99 9.17
CA PHE A 134 -8.25 13.79 10.12
C PHE A 134 -7.55 14.92 9.38
N LEU A 135 -7.54 16.10 9.98
CA LEU A 135 -6.89 17.28 9.46
C LEU A 135 -5.74 17.64 10.37
N VAL A 136 -4.63 18.09 9.81
CA VAL A 136 -3.55 18.64 10.62
C VAL A 136 -3.94 19.98 11.24
N GLU A 137 -4.61 20.84 10.46
CA GLU A 137 -5.08 22.17 10.86
C GLU A 137 -6.09 22.72 9.84
N GLY A 138 -6.81 23.77 10.23
CA GLY A 138 -7.76 24.49 9.38
C GLY A 138 -9.22 24.02 9.52
N PRO A 139 -10.14 24.60 8.72
CA PRO A 139 -11.55 24.25 8.77
C PRO A 139 -11.81 22.81 8.30
N ALA A 140 -12.73 22.10 8.96
CA ALA A 140 -12.99 20.68 8.69
C ALA A 140 -13.44 20.41 7.24
N GLU A 141 -14.14 21.37 6.63
CA GLU A 141 -14.72 21.26 5.29
C GLU A 141 -13.68 21.21 4.16
N ILE A 142 -12.44 21.63 4.40
CA ILE A 142 -11.41 21.67 3.34
C ILE A 142 -11.00 20.26 2.87
N CYS A 143 -11.20 19.23 3.70
CA CYS A 143 -10.88 17.84 3.36
C CYS A 143 -12.06 17.07 2.74
N ASN A 144 -13.26 17.65 2.66
CA ASN A 144 -14.44 16.98 2.09
C ASN A 144 -14.25 16.58 0.61
N CYS A 145 -13.38 17.28 -0.10
CA CYS A 145 -13.05 16.98 -1.49
C CYS A 145 -12.15 15.74 -1.66
N CYS A 146 -11.45 15.30 -0.61
CA CYS A 146 -10.60 14.10 -0.65
C CYS A 146 -11.42 12.84 -0.94
N ASN A 147 -12.60 12.71 -0.31
CA ASN A 147 -13.53 11.59 -0.55
C ASN A 147 -14.09 11.57 -1.99
N LYS A 148 -14.11 12.73 -2.66
CA LYS A 148 -14.57 12.86 -4.05
C LYS A 148 -13.46 12.59 -5.07
N GLY A 149 -12.20 12.46 -4.62
CA GLY A 149 -11.05 12.35 -5.52
C GLY A 149 -10.85 13.56 -6.42
N SER A 150 -11.24 14.76 -5.97
CA SER A 150 -11.07 15.99 -6.74
C SER A 150 -11.16 17.21 -5.83
N CYS A 151 -10.02 17.79 -5.49
CA CYS A 151 -9.92 19.06 -4.76
C CYS A 151 -9.50 20.16 -5.74
N GLY A 152 -10.33 21.19 -5.91
CA GLY A 152 -10.12 22.26 -6.88
C GLY A 152 -11.45 22.71 -7.49
N LEU A 153 -11.47 23.91 -8.06
CA LEU A 153 -12.67 24.42 -8.73
C LEU A 153 -13.04 23.48 -9.90
N PRO A 154 -14.32 23.13 -10.10
CA PRO A 154 -14.77 22.44 -11.31
C PRO A 154 -14.43 23.31 -12.51
N GLY A 155 -13.36 22.97 -13.23
CA GLY A 155 -12.79 23.77 -14.31
C GLY A 155 -11.26 23.82 -14.38
N HIS A 156 -10.52 23.32 -13.38
CA HIS A 156 -9.06 23.13 -13.44
C HIS A 156 -8.66 21.65 -13.35
N SER A 157 -9.40 20.79 -14.06
CA SER A 157 -8.88 19.48 -14.45
C SER A 157 -7.72 19.71 -15.41
N ARG A 158 -6.50 19.94 -14.88
CA ARG A 158 -5.30 19.64 -15.65
C ARG A 158 -5.30 18.14 -15.81
N ARG A 159 -5.87 17.70 -16.93
CA ARG A 159 -5.46 16.44 -17.55
C ARG A 159 -3.94 16.45 -17.55
N LEU A 160 -3.35 15.52 -16.80
CA LEU A 160 -2.02 15.03 -17.11
C LEU A 160 -2.10 14.43 -18.51
N SER A 161 -1.79 15.23 -19.50
CA SER A 161 -1.64 14.83 -20.88
C SER A 161 -0.52 15.68 -21.45
N HIS A 162 0.64 15.04 -21.64
CA HIS A 162 1.73 15.40 -22.56
C HIS A 162 2.27 16.85 -22.54
N PRO A 163 3.58 17.06 -22.27
CA PRO A 163 4.18 18.36 -22.49
C PRO A 163 4.49 18.54 -23.98
N GLU A 164 3.60 19.20 -24.72
CA GLU A 164 4.01 19.85 -25.97
C GLU A 164 4.57 21.23 -25.66
N SER A 165 5.83 21.42 -26.02
CA SER A 165 6.50 22.70 -25.96
C SER A 165 5.84 23.69 -26.91
N LEU A 166 5.31 24.80 -26.38
CA LEU A 166 5.30 26.02 -27.17
C LEU A 166 5.63 27.24 -26.31
N ARG A 167 6.72 27.89 -26.74
CA ARG A 167 7.40 29.01 -26.10
C ARG A 167 6.68 30.32 -26.42
N SER A 168 6.56 31.14 -25.38
CA SER A 168 6.59 32.63 -25.38
C SER A 168 5.46 33.42 -26.07
N LYS A 169 4.86 34.39 -25.33
CA LYS A 169 5.26 35.81 -25.40
C LYS A 169 4.46 36.76 -24.46
N LEU A 170 5.24 37.60 -23.75
CA LEU A 170 5.03 38.99 -23.28
C LEU A 170 3.92 39.38 -22.28
N ALA A 171 4.31 39.82 -21.06
CA ALA A 171 4.03 41.14 -20.45
C ALA A 171 4.90 41.35 -19.17
N PRO A 172 5.04 42.56 -18.57
CA PRO A 172 6.34 43.18 -18.33
C PRO A 172 6.88 43.08 -16.89
N GLN A 173 8.19 43.29 -16.83
CA GLN A 173 9.11 43.32 -15.71
C GLN A 173 8.68 44.31 -14.60
N SER A 174 8.51 43.83 -13.37
CA SER A 174 8.60 44.65 -12.15
C SER A 174 9.70 44.08 -11.24
N ARG A 175 10.45 44.99 -10.65
CA ARG A 175 11.79 44.83 -10.08
C ARG A 175 11.76 44.15 -8.69
N ASN A 176 12.80 43.35 -8.44
CA ASN A 176 13.38 43.05 -7.12
C ASN A 176 12.48 42.48 -6.01
N HIS A 177 11.94 41.29 -6.21
CA HIS A 177 11.95 40.28 -5.15
C HIS A 177 12.70 39.06 -5.66
N ARG A 178 13.69 38.57 -4.90
CA ARG A 178 14.18 37.20 -5.10
C ARG A 178 12.96 36.30 -4.96
N HIS A 179 12.41 35.82 -6.07
CA HIS A 179 11.29 34.92 -6.05
C HIS A 179 11.76 33.62 -5.41
N VAL A 180 11.45 33.44 -4.12
CA VAL A 180 11.47 32.11 -3.50
C VAL A 180 10.51 31.27 -4.33
N ALA A 181 11.01 30.17 -4.90
CA ALA A 181 10.15 29.20 -5.53
C ALA A 181 9.12 28.75 -4.49
N LYS A 182 7.84 29.05 -4.73
CA LYS A 182 6.76 28.70 -3.80
C LYS A 182 6.51 27.20 -3.74
N GLU A 183 7.01 26.47 -4.73
CA GLU A 183 6.75 25.06 -4.95
C GLU A 183 8.02 24.39 -5.50
N VAL A 184 8.26 23.13 -5.13
CA VAL A 184 9.45 22.36 -5.55
C VAL A 184 9.21 20.86 -5.41
N ASP A 185 9.75 20.05 -6.32
CA ASP A 185 9.80 18.60 -6.19
C ASP A 185 11.05 18.15 -5.43
N ILE A 186 10.87 17.28 -4.43
CA ILE A 186 11.94 16.68 -3.63
C ILE A 186 11.77 15.16 -3.63
N THR A 187 12.88 14.44 -3.83
CA THR A 187 12.90 12.98 -3.83
C THR A 187 13.61 12.46 -2.58
N VAL A 188 12.98 11.51 -1.90
CA VAL A 188 13.56 10.72 -0.80
C VAL A 188 13.83 9.30 -1.32
N GLY A 189 15.06 8.83 -1.17
CA GLY A 189 15.44 7.46 -1.51
C GLY A 189 16.92 7.31 -1.84
N PRO A 190 17.40 6.07 -2.07
CA PRO A 190 16.60 4.84 -2.10
C PRO A 190 16.13 4.41 -0.70
N LEU A 191 14.85 4.08 -0.57
CA LEU A 191 14.31 3.34 0.56
C LEU A 191 14.51 1.85 0.26
N ILE A 192 15.29 1.17 1.07
CA ILE A 192 15.76 -0.20 0.81
C ILE A 192 14.85 -1.16 1.55
N PHE A 193 14.18 -2.04 0.81
CA PHE A 193 13.38 -3.11 1.39
C PHE A 193 14.24 -4.34 1.60
N LEU A 194 14.47 -4.68 2.86
CA LEU A 194 15.08 -5.93 3.25
C LEU A 194 14.03 -7.02 3.05
N GLY A 195 14.14 -7.73 1.93
CA GLY A 195 13.49 -9.02 1.83
C GLY A 195 13.91 -9.87 3.02
N LYS A 196 12.98 -10.69 3.54
CA LYS A 196 13.39 -11.85 4.34
C LYS A 196 14.48 -12.52 3.52
N ALA A 197 15.67 -12.70 4.08
CA ALA A 197 16.67 -13.53 3.45
C ALA A 197 15.93 -14.83 3.12
N ALA A 198 15.56 -15.00 1.85
CA ALA A 198 15.16 -16.30 1.39
C ALA A 198 16.41 -17.10 1.74
N ASN A 199 16.27 -18.04 2.66
CA ASN A 199 17.18 -19.16 2.71
C ASN A 199 17.14 -19.73 1.29
N ARG A 200 18.03 -19.24 0.42
CA ARG A 200 18.48 -19.91 -0.80
C ARG A 200 19.38 -21.04 -0.35
N GLY A 201 18.74 -21.94 0.40
CA GLY A 201 19.25 -23.05 1.17
C GLY A 201 18.03 -23.83 1.62
N ALA A 202 17.59 -24.76 0.78
CA ALA A 202 16.48 -25.69 0.94
C ALA A 202 15.07 -25.19 0.56
N GLU A 203 14.85 -24.91 -0.73
CA GLU A 203 13.70 -25.58 -1.35
C GLU A 203 14.13 -27.01 -1.69
N GLY A 204 13.42 -27.98 -1.13
CA GLY A 204 13.63 -29.40 -1.40
C GLY A 204 13.88 -30.27 -0.18
N SER A 205 13.05 -30.19 0.85
CA SER A 205 12.80 -31.39 1.67
C SER A 205 11.45 -31.29 2.37
N THR A 206 10.39 -31.52 1.60
CA THR A 206 9.21 -32.16 2.18
C THR A 206 9.69 -33.51 2.70
N SER A 207 9.80 -33.61 4.03
CA SER A 207 10.22 -34.82 4.73
C SER A 207 9.55 -36.07 4.11
N PRO A 208 10.32 -37.12 3.76
CA PRO A 208 9.75 -38.35 3.19
C PRO A 208 8.72 -39.01 4.13
N HIS A 209 8.73 -38.68 5.42
CA HIS A 209 7.78 -39.21 6.39
C HIS A 209 6.36 -38.70 6.20
N THR A 210 6.16 -37.43 5.79
CA THR A 210 4.81 -36.84 5.68
C THR A 210 4.06 -37.41 4.47
N PHE A 211 4.76 -37.60 3.33
CA PHE A 211 4.16 -38.25 2.16
C PHE A 211 3.91 -39.75 2.38
N VAL A 212 4.82 -40.45 3.06
CA VAL A 212 4.64 -41.88 3.38
C VAL A 212 3.45 -42.07 4.33
N MET A 213 3.29 -41.24 5.37
CA MET A 213 2.14 -41.34 6.27
C MET A 213 0.80 -41.07 5.57
N VAL A 214 0.73 -40.05 4.71
CA VAL A 214 -0.50 -39.73 3.96
C VAL A 214 -0.83 -40.83 2.93
N ARG A 215 0.18 -41.40 2.25
CA ARG A 215 -0.01 -42.51 1.31
C ARG A 215 -0.45 -43.79 2.01
N ILE A 216 0.15 -44.14 3.15
CA ILE A 216 -0.24 -45.30 3.96
C ILE A 216 -1.67 -45.09 4.49
N GLY A 217 -1.99 -43.89 4.98
CA GLY A 217 -3.32 -43.56 5.46
C GLY A 217 -4.42 -43.70 4.40
N LEU A 218 -4.18 -43.26 3.17
CA LEU A 218 -5.15 -43.45 2.07
C LEU A 218 -5.30 -44.92 1.68
N ALA A 219 -4.21 -45.69 1.66
CA ALA A 219 -4.24 -47.10 1.27
C ALA A 219 -4.99 -47.97 2.30
N THR A 220 -4.85 -47.68 3.59
CA THR A 220 -5.59 -48.41 4.64
C THR A 220 -7.08 -48.09 4.58
N VAL A 221 -7.46 -46.82 4.40
CA VAL A 221 -8.87 -46.43 4.26
C VAL A 221 -9.52 -47.12 3.05
N LEU A 222 -8.86 -47.11 1.88
CA LEU A 222 -9.37 -47.80 0.68
C LEU A 222 -9.49 -49.32 0.88
N SER A 223 -8.56 -49.93 1.61
CA SER A 223 -8.60 -51.37 1.88
C SER A 223 -9.73 -51.75 2.83
N LEU A 224 -9.97 -50.95 3.88
CA LEU A 224 -11.09 -51.18 4.81
C LEU A 224 -12.46 -50.96 4.14
N THR A 225 -12.58 -49.97 3.25
CA THR A 225 -13.84 -49.77 2.51
C THR A 225 -14.11 -50.92 1.54
N LEU A 226 -13.10 -51.42 0.84
CA LEU A 226 -13.27 -52.57 -0.05
C LEU A 226 -13.66 -53.84 0.74
N ALA A 227 -13.03 -54.09 1.88
CA ALA A 227 -13.32 -55.25 2.72
C ALA A 227 -14.76 -55.21 3.27
N THR A 228 -15.25 -54.04 3.68
CA THR A 228 -16.65 -53.90 4.15
C THR A 228 -17.66 -54.12 3.03
N ILE A 229 -17.37 -53.66 1.80
CA ILE A 229 -18.22 -53.92 0.63
C ILE A 229 -18.25 -55.41 0.30
N VAL A 230 -17.09 -56.09 0.27
CA VAL A 230 -17.01 -57.53 -0.02
C VAL A 230 -17.74 -58.35 1.05
N LEU A 231 -17.57 -58.02 2.34
CA LEU A 231 -18.30 -58.68 3.44
C LEU A 231 -19.81 -58.44 3.36
N GLY A 232 -20.23 -57.24 2.96
CA GLY A 232 -21.65 -56.93 2.71
C GLY A 232 -22.24 -57.73 1.56
N LEU A 233 -21.50 -57.85 0.45
CA LEU A 233 -21.91 -58.66 -0.71
C LEU A 233 -21.91 -60.16 -0.38
N ALA A 234 -20.91 -60.67 0.32
CA ALA A 234 -20.85 -62.06 0.75
C ALA A 234 -21.99 -62.42 1.72
N ARG A 235 -22.34 -61.51 2.64
CA ARG A 235 -23.54 -61.68 3.50
C ARG A 235 -24.83 -61.70 2.68
N ARG A 236 -24.97 -60.84 1.67
CA ARG A 236 -26.13 -60.86 0.75
C ARG A 236 -26.22 -62.17 -0.05
N HIS A 237 -25.08 -62.69 -0.52
CA HIS A 237 -25.04 -63.97 -1.22
C HIS A 237 -25.37 -65.15 -0.30
N HIS A 238 -24.90 -65.15 0.94
CA HIS A 238 -25.27 -66.19 1.91
C HIS A 238 -26.75 -66.15 2.31
N THR A 239 -27.38 -64.97 2.38
CA THR A 239 -28.84 -64.88 2.60
C THR A 239 -29.67 -65.31 1.39
N ALA A 240 -29.08 -65.37 0.19
CA ALA A 240 -29.75 -65.80 -1.03
C ALA A 240 -29.58 -67.30 -1.34
N SER A 241 -28.81 -68.05 -0.55
CA SER A 241 -28.45 -69.44 -0.84
C SER A 241 -28.60 -70.34 0.38
N ASN A 242 -29.84 -70.77 0.67
CA ASN A 242 -30.20 -72.06 1.29
C ASN A 242 -31.73 -72.21 1.36
N PRO A 243 -32.31 -73.42 1.25
CA PRO A 243 -32.56 -74.08 -0.03
C PRO A 243 -34.04 -74.43 -0.30
N MET A 244 -34.28 -74.83 -1.54
CA MET A 244 -35.54 -75.36 -2.12
C MET A 244 -36.10 -76.58 -1.37
N ILE A 245 -37.41 -76.53 -1.20
CA ILE A 245 -38.32 -77.64 -0.87
C ILE A 245 -38.34 -78.63 -2.04
N TYR A 246 -38.15 -79.92 -1.79
CA TYR A 246 -38.42 -80.99 -2.77
C TYR A 246 -39.83 -81.55 -2.58
N PRO A 247 -40.62 -81.70 -3.65
CA PRO A 247 -41.65 -82.71 -3.73
C PRO A 247 -41.27 -83.86 -4.71
N VAL A 248 -41.61 -85.07 -4.27
CA VAL A 248 -41.87 -86.34 -5.02
C VAL A 248 -43.13 -86.10 -5.92
N PRO A 249 -43.51 -86.80 -7.04
CA PRO A 249 -43.42 -88.26 -7.35
C PRO A 249 -43.26 -88.72 -8.85
N ALA A 250 -43.09 -90.06 -8.98
CA ALA A 250 -43.68 -91.06 -9.91
C ALA A 250 -43.54 -91.04 -11.46
N SER A 251 -43.01 -92.15 -12.01
CA SER A 251 -43.59 -93.11 -12.99
C SER A 251 -42.49 -94.15 -13.30
N GLN A 252 -42.66 -95.48 -13.39
CA GLN A 252 -43.72 -96.36 -13.89
C GLN A 252 -43.94 -97.57 -12.97
#